data_AF-A0A524DRK8-F1
#
_entry.id   AF-A0A524DRK8-F1
#
_cell.length_a   1.000
_cell.length_b   1.000
_cell.length_c   1.000
_cell.angle_alpha   90.00
_cell.angle_beta   90.00
_cell.angle_gamma   90.00
#
_symmetry.space_group_name_H-M   'P 1'
#
loop_
_entity.id
_entity.type
_entity.pdbx_description
1 polymer ?
#
loop_
_entity_poly.entity_id
_entity_poly.type
_entity_poly.pdbx_seq_one_letter_code
_entity_poly.pdbx_strand_id
1 'polypeptide(L)'
;MSVRESLIKHLTSILRASNSTILVILCDLDGLSIAKIGRKSDIEINPNQITSLASAAFSATEENWEDLEINNQVISFTFFEKVCLITIRINETLLTIVHDYHNEWPLDADSLASSMYYIKEKLSEFFGTRKETENSLEDFSNKVRSAIYLFGMGSEVPFVSYSPENFDSVNLLPALSFVLDSLQNPIFIRYCLVSPNGLTLDAREVSGQNLPISVEAFSANANVAFQKMREESEGSSIGKLLCYVAISGEDPENFYGLITCPSGILKFSQSEDTSNYQEVSFVGLFTLTYGGIPIMCESRNVIYSILNIIGSEETTEKFIKSVNVLTSFKYD
;
A
#
# COMPACT_ATOMS: atom_id res chain seq x y z
N MET A 1 6.94 21.43 29.48
CA MET A 1 7.36 20.67 28.29
C MET A 1 6.54 21.19 27.12
N SER A 2 7.18 21.64 26.04
CA SER A 2 6.43 22.10 24.86
C SER A 2 5.68 20.91 24.23
N VAL A 3 4.56 21.16 23.55
CA VAL A 3 3.80 20.09 22.86
C VAL A 3 4.69 19.33 21.88
N ARG A 4 5.58 20.05 21.19
CA ARG A 4 6.58 19.48 20.29
C ARG A 4 7.55 18.52 21.00
N GLU A 5 8.04 18.85 22.19
CA GLU A 5 8.86 17.93 23.00
C GLU A 5 8.09 16.66 23.39
N SER A 6 6.80 16.80 23.72
CA SER A 6 5.95 15.65 24.03
C SER A 6 5.74 14.75 22.81
N LEU A 7 5.47 15.34 21.64
CA LEU A 7 5.35 14.59 20.38
C LEU A 7 6.65 13.85 20.07
N ILE A 8 7.79 14.54 20.15
CA ILE A 8 9.11 13.94 19.91
C ILE A 8 9.36 12.73 20.82
N LYS A 9 8.93 12.77 22.09
CA LYS A 9 9.05 11.62 23.01
C LYS A 9 8.34 10.38 22.44
N HIS A 10 7.12 10.51 21.95
CA HIS A 10 6.36 9.38 21.41
C HIS A 10 6.87 8.94 20.03
N LEU A 11 7.29 9.87 19.17
CA LEU A 11 7.98 9.53 17.91
C LEU A 11 9.29 8.77 18.19
N THR A 12 10.00 9.13 19.26
CA THR A 12 11.22 8.42 19.70
C THR A 12 10.92 7.00 20.12
N SER A 13 9.80 6.76 20.82
CA SER A 13 9.38 5.41 21.19
C SER A 13 9.13 4.54 19.95
N ILE A 14 8.42 5.07 18.94
CA ILE A 14 8.20 4.37 17.66
C ILE A 14 9.53 4.08 16.97
N LEU A 15 10.40 5.08 16.86
CA LEU A 15 11.71 4.91 16.24
C LEU A 15 12.49 3.80 16.94
N ARG A 16 12.47 3.74 18.27
CA ARG A 16 13.26 2.77 19.07
C ARG A 16 12.64 1.38 19.14
N ALA A 17 11.36 1.21 18.79
CA ALA A 17 10.68 -0.08 18.82
C ALA A 17 11.31 -1.09 17.86
N SER A 18 11.89 -0.63 16.74
CA SER A 18 12.58 -1.47 15.76
C SER A 18 13.91 -0.84 15.35
N ASN A 19 14.92 -1.67 15.11
CA ASN A 19 16.19 -1.19 14.54
C ASN A 19 16.09 -0.86 13.04
N SER A 20 15.12 -1.46 12.37
CA SER A 20 14.81 -1.28 10.95
C SER A 20 14.00 -0.01 10.67
N THR A 21 13.45 0.64 11.69
CA THR A 21 12.81 1.97 11.54
C THR A 21 13.85 3.08 11.41
N ILE A 22 13.88 3.75 10.25
CA ILE A 22 14.90 4.74 9.89
C ILE A 22 14.48 6.16 10.25
N LEU A 23 13.24 6.52 9.94
CA LEU A 23 12.68 7.85 10.13
C LEU A 23 11.22 7.73 10.56
N VAL A 24 10.82 8.55 11.52
CA VAL A 24 9.41 8.78 11.87
C VAL A 24 9.16 10.27 11.71
N ILE A 25 8.18 10.62 10.88
CA ILE A 25 7.83 12.02 10.58
C ILE A 25 6.33 12.22 10.70
N LEU A 26 5.96 13.35 11.28
CA LEU A 26 4.60 13.83 11.39
C LEU A 26 4.49 15.10 10.54
N CYS A 27 3.52 15.13 9.64
CA CYS A 27 3.16 16.30 8.85
C CYS A 27 1.65 16.56 8.89
N ASP A 28 1.21 17.72 8.42
CA ASP A 28 -0.19 17.94 8.09
C ASP A 28 -0.58 17.26 6.76
N LEU A 29 -1.84 17.42 6.35
CA LEU A 29 -2.34 16.86 5.10
C LEU A 29 -1.70 17.48 3.85
N ASP A 30 -1.14 18.69 3.95
CA ASP A 30 -0.45 19.38 2.85
C ASP A 30 1.05 18.99 2.75
N GLY A 31 1.53 18.09 3.63
CA GLY A 31 2.90 17.62 3.64
C GLY A 31 3.88 18.55 4.37
N LEU A 32 3.41 19.54 5.13
CA LEU A 32 4.26 20.39 5.96
C LEU A 32 4.70 19.65 7.22
N SER A 33 6.01 19.45 7.36
CA SER A 33 6.60 18.76 8.51
C SER A 33 6.34 19.48 9.84
N ILE A 34 5.68 18.78 10.77
CA ILE A 34 5.43 19.23 12.16
C ILE A 34 6.57 18.78 13.09
N ALA A 35 6.88 17.49 13.08
CA ALA A 35 7.91 16.89 13.92
C ALA A 35 8.54 15.68 13.23
N LYS A 36 9.83 15.45 13.46
CA LYS A 36 10.52 14.27 12.91
C LYS A 36 11.63 13.79 13.82
N ILE A 37 11.87 12.50 13.81
CA ILE A 37 13.03 11.88 14.42
C ILE A 37 13.54 10.75 13.52
N GLY A 38 14.85 10.68 13.34
CA GLY A 38 15.47 9.63 12.55
C GLY A 38 16.76 9.15 13.18
N ARG A 39 17.21 8.00 12.71
CA ARG A 39 18.53 7.43 13.03
C ARG A 39 19.43 7.52 11.82
N LYS A 40 20.75 7.38 12.04
CA LYS A 40 21.69 7.21 10.93
C LYS A 40 21.40 5.85 10.26
N SER A 41 21.30 5.85 8.94
CA SER A 41 21.11 4.67 8.10
C SER A 41 21.97 4.81 6.84
N ASP A 42 22.29 3.68 6.21
CA ASP A 42 22.97 3.65 4.92
C ASP A 42 22.01 4.01 3.77
N ILE A 43 20.70 3.95 4.03
CA ILE A 43 19.68 4.43 3.10
C ILE A 43 19.52 5.94 3.33
N GLU A 44 19.90 6.73 2.35
CA GLU A 44 19.66 8.17 2.35
C GLU A 44 18.14 8.42 2.26
N ILE A 45 17.58 9.16 3.23
CA ILE A 45 16.15 9.51 3.28
C ILE A 45 16.03 11.03 3.25
N ASN A 46 15.30 11.57 2.27
CA ASN A 46 14.91 12.98 2.24
C ASN A 46 13.56 13.17 2.94
N PRO A 47 13.50 13.79 4.14
CA PRO A 47 12.24 13.91 4.88
C PRO A 47 11.15 14.71 4.14
N ASN A 48 11.52 15.68 3.30
CA ASN A 48 10.55 16.46 2.53
C ASN A 48 9.87 15.61 1.46
N GLN A 49 10.62 14.71 0.83
CA GLN A 49 10.04 13.76 -0.12
C GLN A 49 9.09 12.78 0.57
N ILE A 50 9.43 12.33 1.79
CA ILE A 50 8.56 11.45 2.57
C ILE A 50 7.23 12.13 2.91
N THR A 51 7.23 13.41 3.30
CA THR A 51 5.97 14.11 3.59
C THR A 51 5.14 14.38 2.33
N SER A 52 5.78 14.69 1.20
CA SER A 52 5.08 14.78 -0.10
C SER A 52 4.42 13.45 -0.49
N LEU A 53 5.16 12.34 -0.39
CA LEU A 53 4.64 11.00 -0.70
C LEU A 53 3.47 10.61 0.22
N ALA A 54 3.56 10.92 1.52
CA ALA A 54 2.51 10.65 2.48
C ALA A 54 1.21 11.40 2.15
N SER A 55 1.32 12.69 1.85
CA SER A 55 0.19 13.54 1.45
C SER A 55 -0.45 13.06 0.13
N ALA A 56 0.39 12.74 -0.87
CA ALA A 56 -0.07 12.21 -2.15
C ALA A 56 -0.82 10.88 -2.01
N ALA A 57 -0.33 9.98 -1.15
CA ALA A 57 -0.96 8.68 -0.90
C ALA A 57 -2.39 8.84 -0.36
N PHE A 58 -2.59 9.67 0.67
CA PHE A 58 -3.88 9.81 1.33
C PHE A 58 -4.89 10.63 0.53
N SER A 59 -4.45 11.75 -0.07
CA SER A 59 -5.35 12.60 -0.88
C SER A 59 -5.89 11.88 -2.12
N ALA A 60 -5.12 10.96 -2.69
CA ALA A 60 -5.49 10.30 -3.93
C ALA A 60 -6.43 9.08 -3.74
N THR A 61 -6.46 8.49 -2.55
CA THR A 61 -7.39 7.38 -2.25
C THR A 61 -8.68 7.80 -1.56
N GLU A 62 -8.78 9.04 -1.07
CA GLU A 62 -9.96 9.53 -0.37
C GLU A 62 -11.24 9.38 -1.22
N GLU A 63 -11.18 9.75 -2.50
CA GLU A 63 -12.31 9.61 -3.43
C GLU A 63 -12.79 8.16 -3.59
N ASN A 64 -11.88 7.17 -3.67
CA ASN A 64 -12.29 5.76 -3.70
C ASN A 64 -13.06 5.36 -2.45
N TRP A 65 -12.58 5.82 -1.29
CA TRP A 65 -13.17 5.44 -0.01
C TRP A 65 -14.54 6.09 0.18
N GLU A 66 -14.70 7.32 -0.27
CA GLU A 66 -16.00 8.01 -0.32
C GLU A 66 -16.97 7.30 -1.27
N ASP A 67 -16.54 7.00 -2.51
CA ASP A 67 -17.38 6.33 -3.51
C ASP A 67 -17.75 4.90 -3.13
N LEU A 68 -16.87 4.20 -2.39
CA LEU A 68 -17.14 2.87 -1.85
C LEU A 68 -18.03 2.91 -0.60
N GLU A 69 -18.28 4.09 -0.05
CA GLU A 69 -18.92 4.30 1.27
C GLU A 69 -18.13 3.64 2.43
N ILE A 70 -16.81 3.45 2.26
CA ILE A 70 -15.88 2.85 3.24
C ILE A 70 -14.95 3.95 3.77
N ASN A 71 -15.52 4.80 4.63
CA ASN A 71 -14.83 5.96 5.18
C ASN A 71 -13.73 5.59 6.19
N ASN A 72 -12.92 6.60 6.54
CA ASN A 72 -11.88 6.56 7.58
C ASN A 72 -10.66 5.70 7.23
N GLN A 73 -9.97 6.05 6.14
CA GLN A 73 -8.67 5.48 5.82
C GLN A 73 -7.74 5.54 7.04
N VAL A 74 -7.29 4.37 7.47
CA VAL A 74 -6.55 4.20 8.73
C VAL A 74 -5.06 4.31 8.44
N ILE A 75 -4.62 3.53 7.46
CA ILE A 75 -3.21 3.27 7.23
C ILE A 75 -2.95 2.97 5.76
N SER A 76 -1.78 3.34 5.27
CA SER A 76 -1.25 2.88 4.00
C SER A 76 0.15 2.31 4.14
N PHE A 77 0.46 1.34 3.27
CA PHE A 77 1.75 0.70 3.11
C PHE A 77 2.23 0.96 1.69
N THR A 78 3.29 1.75 1.54
CA THR A 78 3.88 2.08 0.24
C THR A 78 5.26 1.46 0.16
N PHE A 79 5.39 0.38 -0.61
CA PHE A 79 6.63 -0.38 -0.75
C PHE A 79 7.49 0.20 -1.87
N PHE A 80 8.72 0.57 -1.51
CA PHE A 80 9.80 0.89 -2.43
C PHE A 80 10.86 -0.21 -2.41
N GLU A 81 11.83 -0.14 -3.31
CA GLU A 81 12.92 -1.14 -3.38
C GLU A 81 13.70 -1.29 -2.07
N LYS A 82 13.83 -0.24 -1.27
CA LYS A 82 14.66 -0.27 -0.05
C LYS A 82 13.86 -0.18 1.25
N VAL A 83 12.69 0.43 1.22
CA VAL A 83 11.90 0.73 2.43
C VAL A 83 10.40 0.60 2.16
N CYS A 84 9.63 0.44 3.22
CA CYS A 84 8.18 0.59 3.23
C CYS A 84 7.85 1.89 3.98
N LEU A 85 7.00 2.72 3.39
CA LEU A 85 6.40 3.86 4.08
C LEU A 85 5.08 3.41 4.68
N ILE A 86 4.98 3.49 6.00
CA ILE A 86 3.78 3.14 6.75
C ILE A 86 3.18 4.44 7.24
N THR A 87 2.10 4.88 6.61
CA THR A 87 1.49 6.20 6.88
C THR A 87 0.14 6.02 7.55
N ILE A 88 -0.07 6.68 8.68
CA ILE A 88 -1.27 6.60 9.51
C ILE A 88 -1.90 8.00 9.58
N ARG A 89 -3.20 8.11 9.27
CA ARG A 89 -3.94 9.37 9.44
C ARG A 89 -4.37 9.53 10.89
N ILE A 90 -4.05 10.68 11.46
CA ILE A 90 -4.42 11.08 12.82
C ILE A 90 -5.07 12.46 12.73
N ASN A 91 -6.41 12.49 12.70
CA ASN A 91 -7.17 13.71 12.44
C ASN A 91 -6.69 14.38 11.12
N GLU A 92 -6.25 15.65 11.19
CA GLU A 92 -5.72 16.45 10.08
C GLU A 92 -4.18 16.32 9.92
N THR A 93 -3.60 15.21 10.40
CA THR A 93 -2.16 14.96 10.31
C THR A 93 -1.86 13.57 9.82
N LEU A 94 -0.67 13.39 9.25
CA LEU A 94 -0.15 12.13 8.76
C LEU A 94 1.13 11.79 9.53
N LEU A 95 1.14 10.62 10.14
CA LEU A 95 2.34 10.03 10.73
C LEU A 95 2.91 9.00 9.75
N THR A 96 4.10 9.23 9.23
CA THR A 96 4.80 8.31 8.33
C THR A 96 6.02 7.71 9.02
N ILE A 97 6.09 6.38 8.99
CA ILE A 97 7.21 5.57 9.45
C ILE A 97 7.92 5.03 8.21
N VAL A 98 9.21 5.37 8.08
CA VAL A 98 10.09 4.82 7.04
C VAL A 98 10.79 3.59 7.64
N HIS A 99 10.44 2.42 7.13
CA HIS A 99 10.87 1.14 7.70
C HIS A 99 11.57 0.27 6.66
N ASP A 100 12.73 -0.28 7.01
CA ASP A 100 13.45 -1.24 6.17
C ASP A 100 12.88 -2.65 6.34
N TYR A 101 11.94 -2.99 5.47
CA TYR A 101 11.25 -4.28 5.49
C TYR A 101 12.13 -5.48 5.08
N HIS A 102 13.38 -5.25 4.65
CA HIS A 102 14.31 -6.35 4.37
C HIS A 102 14.99 -6.87 5.63
N ASN A 103 14.99 -6.07 6.70
CA ASN A 103 15.61 -6.41 7.96
C ASN A 103 14.60 -6.91 8.99
N GLU A 104 13.37 -6.39 8.98
CA GLU A 104 12.31 -6.78 9.91
C GLU A 104 10.94 -6.57 9.25
N TRP A 105 10.03 -7.53 9.40
CA TRP A 105 8.63 -7.36 8.99
C TRP A 105 7.69 -8.33 9.72
N PRO A 106 6.46 -7.92 10.11
CA PRO A 106 5.97 -6.54 10.18
C PRO A 106 6.55 -5.78 11.38
N LEU A 107 6.20 -4.49 11.53
CA LEU A 107 6.44 -3.74 12.77
C LEU A 107 5.69 -4.34 13.96
N ASP A 108 6.24 -4.21 15.17
CA ASP A 108 5.55 -4.50 16.43
C ASP A 108 4.31 -3.61 16.60
N ALA A 109 3.14 -4.22 16.44
CA ALA A 109 1.84 -3.56 16.49
C ALA A 109 1.49 -3.00 17.88
N ASP A 110 1.91 -3.67 18.98
CA ASP A 110 1.55 -3.27 20.34
C ASP A 110 2.35 -2.04 20.78
N SER A 111 3.65 -2.01 20.47
CA SER A 111 4.51 -0.86 20.72
C SER A 111 4.05 0.38 19.93
N LEU A 112 3.62 0.18 18.68
CA LEU A 112 3.10 1.25 17.85
C LEU A 112 1.76 1.78 18.38
N ALA A 113 0.81 0.89 18.71
CA ALA A 113 -0.50 1.26 19.23
C ALA A 113 -0.41 2.10 20.51
N SER A 114 0.46 1.70 21.44
CA SER A 114 0.72 2.46 22.67
C SER A 114 1.21 3.88 22.36
N SER A 115 2.06 4.04 21.34
CA SER A 115 2.52 5.36 20.91
C SER A 115 1.42 6.17 20.20
N MET A 116 0.55 5.50 19.44
CA MET A 116 -0.58 6.12 18.72
C MET A 116 -1.58 6.76 19.67
N TYR A 117 -1.91 6.09 20.78
CA TYR A 117 -2.79 6.61 21.82
C TYR A 117 -2.34 8.01 22.27
N TYR A 118 -1.07 8.14 22.68
CA TYR A 118 -0.54 9.40 23.21
C TYR A 118 -0.30 10.44 22.13
N ILE A 119 0.06 10.03 20.90
CA ILE A 119 0.22 10.98 19.79
C ILE A 119 -1.14 11.61 19.46
N LYS A 120 -2.21 10.82 19.36
CA LYS A 120 -3.56 11.35 19.13
C LYS A 120 -3.99 12.30 20.25
N GLU A 121 -3.78 11.92 21.51
CA GLU A 121 -4.08 12.79 22.66
C GLU A 121 -3.37 14.15 22.54
N LYS A 122 -2.06 14.12 22.27
CA LYS A 122 -1.21 15.32 22.21
C LYS A 122 -1.51 16.21 21.00
N LEU A 123 -1.92 15.62 19.88
CA LEU A 123 -2.36 16.38 18.71
C LEU A 123 -3.70 17.07 18.96
N SER A 124 -4.65 16.40 19.60
CA SER A 124 -5.92 17.05 19.97
C SER A 124 -5.71 18.20 20.96
N GLU A 125 -4.80 18.04 21.92
CA GLU A 125 -4.37 19.15 22.80
C GLU A 125 -3.72 20.31 22.01
N PHE A 126 -2.93 19.99 20.97
CA PHE A 126 -2.23 21.00 20.16
C PHE A 126 -3.16 21.85 19.30
N PHE A 127 -4.08 21.21 18.58
CA PHE A 127 -4.99 21.88 17.64
C PHE A 127 -6.22 22.48 18.34
N GLY A 128 -6.33 22.33 19.66
CA GLY A 128 -7.43 22.91 20.44
C GLY A 128 -8.79 22.27 20.17
N THR A 129 -8.81 21.07 19.59
CA THR A 129 -10.03 20.28 19.45
C THR A 129 -10.49 19.82 20.84
N ARG A 130 -11.80 19.54 21.01
CA ARG A 130 -12.33 19.06 22.30
C ARG A 130 -11.46 17.90 22.79
N LYS A 131 -11.17 17.88 24.10
CA LYS A 131 -10.40 16.80 24.72
C LYS A 131 -11.00 15.45 24.32
N GLU A 132 -10.22 14.64 23.63
CA GLU A 132 -10.61 13.29 23.24
C GLU A 132 -10.94 12.48 24.49
N THR A 133 -11.96 11.63 24.38
CA THR A 133 -12.29 10.68 25.45
C THR A 133 -11.29 9.53 25.42
N GLU A 134 -11.05 8.92 26.58
CA GLU A 134 -10.20 7.73 26.70
C GLU A 134 -10.62 6.63 25.71
N ASN A 135 -11.93 6.35 25.62
CA ASN A 135 -12.49 5.41 24.65
C ASN A 135 -12.10 5.77 23.19
N SER A 136 -12.21 7.04 22.77
CA SER A 136 -11.84 7.46 21.40
C SER A 136 -10.34 7.27 21.10
N LEU A 137 -9.50 7.44 22.12
CA LEU A 137 -8.06 7.22 21.99
C LEU A 137 -7.73 5.72 21.92
N GLU A 138 -8.37 4.91 22.77
CA GLU A 138 -8.24 3.45 22.75
C GLU A 138 -8.74 2.85 21.43
N ASP A 139 -9.94 3.21 20.98
CA ASP A 139 -10.53 2.75 19.73
C ASP A 139 -9.61 3.04 18.55
N PHE A 140 -9.08 4.26 18.46
CA PHE A 140 -8.11 4.63 17.42
C PHE A 140 -6.83 3.79 17.50
N SER A 141 -6.23 3.66 18.68
CA SER A 141 -4.99 2.90 18.86
C SER A 141 -5.19 1.41 18.53
N ASN A 142 -6.34 0.84 18.89
CA ASN A 142 -6.72 -0.55 18.60
C ASN A 142 -6.96 -0.76 17.11
N LYS A 143 -7.55 0.22 16.43
CA LYS A 143 -7.74 0.20 14.97
C LYS A 143 -6.41 0.13 14.24
N VAL A 144 -5.45 0.99 14.61
CA VAL A 144 -4.09 0.97 14.04
C VAL A 144 -3.37 -0.34 14.34
N ARG A 145 -3.43 -0.81 15.60
CA ARG A 145 -2.86 -2.09 16.01
C ARG A 145 -3.33 -3.22 15.12
N SER A 146 -4.64 -3.32 14.97
CA SER A 146 -5.28 -4.41 14.24
C SER A 146 -4.92 -4.36 12.75
N ALA A 147 -4.86 -3.17 12.15
CA ALA A 147 -4.49 -3.03 10.76
C ALA A 147 -3.05 -3.49 10.48
N ILE A 148 -2.08 -3.11 11.33
CA ILE A 148 -0.68 -3.56 11.22
C ILE A 148 -0.59 -5.08 11.42
N TYR A 149 -1.22 -5.58 12.48
CA TYR A 149 -1.19 -6.99 12.85
C TYR A 149 -1.79 -7.86 11.74
N LEU A 150 -3.02 -7.56 11.30
CA LEU A 150 -3.70 -8.31 10.24
C LEU A 150 -2.92 -8.23 8.92
N PHE A 151 -2.34 -7.09 8.57
CA PHE A 151 -1.57 -6.97 7.33
C PHE A 151 -0.30 -7.84 7.33
N GLY A 152 0.34 -8.03 8.49
CA GLY A 152 1.46 -8.96 8.66
C GLY A 152 1.07 -10.46 8.76
N MET A 153 -0.22 -10.77 8.84
CA MET A 153 -0.74 -12.12 9.10
C MET A 153 -1.27 -12.85 7.86
N GLY A 154 -1.71 -14.10 8.07
CA GLY A 154 -2.34 -14.99 7.09
C GLY A 154 -1.46 -16.18 6.74
N SER A 155 -1.94 -17.11 5.90
CA SER A 155 -1.10 -18.20 5.38
C SER A 155 -0.32 -17.75 4.15
N GLU A 156 0.87 -18.28 3.94
CA GLU A 156 1.54 -18.09 2.65
C GLU A 156 0.76 -18.83 1.55
N VAL A 157 0.60 -18.18 0.40
CA VAL A 157 0.08 -18.84 -0.81
C VAL A 157 1.27 -19.34 -1.63
N PRO A 158 1.26 -20.62 -2.07
CA PRO A 158 2.33 -21.18 -2.89
C PRO A 158 2.66 -20.31 -4.09
N PHE A 159 3.95 -20.17 -4.41
CA PHE A 159 4.36 -19.45 -5.60
C PHE A 159 4.12 -20.30 -6.85
N VAL A 160 3.05 -19.98 -7.58
CA VAL A 160 2.61 -20.69 -8.78
C VAL A 160 2.37 -19.71 -9.92
N SER A 161 2.44 -20.20 -11.15
CA SER A 161 2.02 -19.45 -12.33
C SER A 161 0.67 -19.95 -12.84
N TYR A 162 -0.18 -19.00 -13.20
CA TYR A 162 -1.45 -19.15 -13.87
C TYR A 162 -1.35 -18.94 -15.39
N SER A 163 -0.14 -18.71 -15.92
CA SER A 163 0.04 -18.50 -17.35
C SER A 163 -0.36 -19.75 -18.14
N PRO A 164 -1.14 -19.63 -19.22
CA PRO A 164 -1.48 -20.78 -20.05
C PRO A 164 -0.22 -21.35 -20.73
N GLU A 165 -0.17 -22.67 -20.90
CA GLU A 165 0.98 -23.35 -21.54
C GLU A 165 1.22 -22.87 -22.98
N ASN A 166 0.15 -22.54 -23.70
CA ASN A 166 0.20 -22.04 -25.06
C ASN A 166 -0.74 -20.83 -25.20
N PHE A 167 -0.23 -19.75 -25.79
CA PHE A 167 -1.03 -18.57 -26.13
C PHE A 167 -0.54 -17.91 -27.41
N ASP A 168 -1.39 -17.07 -28.00
CA ASP A 168 -1.04 -16.29 -29.18
C ASP A 168 -0.12 -15.12 -28.78
N SER A 169 1.15 -15.17 -29.22
CA SER A 169 2.12 -14.11 -28.97
C SER A 169 1.82 -12.79 -29.71
N VAL A 170 0.86 -12.80 -30.64
CA VAL A 170 0.43 -11.60 -31.38
C VAL A 170 -0.70 -10.88 -30.64
N ASN A 171 -1.63 -11.62 -30.03
CA ASN A 171 -2.72 -11.08 -29.22
C ASN A 171 -2.66 -11.61 -27.79
N LEU A 172 -2.07 -10.80 -26.89
CA LEU A 172 -1.84 -11.19 -25.51
C LEU A 172 -3.08 -11.10 -24.62
N LEU A 173 -4.10 -10.31 -25.00
CA LEU A 173 -5.26 -10.01 -24.14
C LEU A 173 -5.99 -11.29 -23.67
N PRO A 174 -6.30 -12.29 -24.52
CA PRO A 174 -6.96 -13.52 -24.06
C PRO A 174 -6.13 -14.31 -23.04
N ALA A 175 -4.79 -14.28 -23.15
CA ALA A 175 -3.91 -14.95 -22.20
C ALA A 175 -3.90 -14.22 -20.84
N LEU A 176 -3.94 -12.89 -20.86
CA LEU A 176 -4.07 -12.08 -19.65
C LEU A 176 -5.42 -12.31 -18.97
N SER A 177 -6.50 -12.36 -19.75
CA SER A 177 -7.84 -12.71 -19.22
C SER A 177 -7.85 -14.09 -18.57
N PHE A 178 -7.21 -15.08 -19.20
CA PHE A 178 -7.08 -16.42 -18.64
C PHE A 178 -6.38 -16.42 -17.27
N VAL A 179 -5.32 -15.62 -17.11
CA VAL A 179 -4.64 -15.46 -15.81
C VAL A 179 -5.60 -14.92 -14.75
N LEU A 180 -6.39 -13.89 -15.08
CA LEU A 180 -7.38 -13.33 -14.16
C LEU A 180 -8.50 -14.33 -13.83
N ASP A 181 -8.89 -15.19 -14.77
CA ASP A 181 -9.89 -16.24 -14.52
C ASP A 181 -9.35 -17.42 -13.70
N SER A 182 -8.03 -17.52 -13.54
CA SER A 182 -7.34 -18.66 -12.93
C SER A 182 -6.97 -18.45 -11.46
N LEU A 183 -7.36 -17.34 -10.85
CA LEU A 183 -7.13 -17.09 -9.42
C LEU A 183 -7.80 -18.21 -8.60
N GLN A 184 -6.98 -18.90 -7.80
CA GLN A 184 -7.45 -20.03 -6.99
C GLN A 184 -8.03 -19.59 -5.65
N ASN A 185 -7.53 -18.50 -5.09
CA ASN A 185 -7.95 -17.97 -3.79
C ASN A 185 -8.85 -16.74 -3.99
N PRO A 186 -10.14 -16.79 -3.59
CA PRO A 186 -11.10 -15.71 -3.80
C PRO A 186 -10.95 -14.62 -2.73
N ILE A 187 -9.76 -14.02 -2.64
CA ILE A 187 -9.42 -13.01 -1.63
C ILE A 187 -9.75 -11.58 -2.08
N PHE A 188 -9.89 -11.37 -3.38
CA PHE A 188 -10.31 -10.10 -3.96
C PHE A 188 -11.83 -10.05 -4.16
N ILE A 189 -12.41 -8.92 -3.80
CA ILE A 189 -13.80 -8.55 -4.08
C ILE A 189 -13.92 -8.17 -5.56
N ARG A 190 -12.98 -7.34 -6.03
CA ARG A 190 -12.86 -6.82 -7.38
C ARG A 190 -11.38 -6.64 -7.71
N TYR A 191 -10.97 -6.90 -8.94
CA TYR A 191 -9.61 -6.64 -9.39
C TYR A 191 -9.56 -6.41 -10.89
N CYS A 192 -8.56 -5.66 -11.34
CA CYS A 192 -8.45 -5.26 -12.73
C CYS A 192 -6.99 -5.01 -13.15
N LEU A 193 -6.77 -5.09 -14.45
CA LEU A 193 -5.60 -4.57 -15.13
C LEU A 193 -5.95 -3.21 -15.69
N VAL A 194 -5.12 -2.22 -15.42
CA VAL A 194 -5.39 -0.82 -15.73
C VAL A 194 -4.19 -0.17 -16.38
N SER A 195 -4.46 0.74 -17.32
CA SER A 195 -3.44 1.61 -17.89
C SER A 195 -3.09 2.77 -16.94
N PRO A 196 -1.99 3.52 -17.16
CA PRO A 196 -1.61 4.64 -16.31
C PRO A 196 -2.68 5.73 -16.26
N ASN A 197 -3.45 5.88 -17.34
CA ASN A 197 -4.54 6.86 -17.45
C ASN A 197 -5.83 6.41 -16.73
N GLY A 198 -5.82 5.26 -16.06
CA GLY A 198 -6.97 4.75 -15.32
C GLY A 198 -7.99 3.99 -16.19
N LEU A 199 -7.70 3.76 -17.47
CA LEU A 199 -8.58 2.94 -18.32
C LEU A 199 -8.41 1.47 -17.97
N THR A 200 -9.53 0.80 -17.64
CA THR A 200 -9.60 -0.65 -17.45
C THR A 200 -9.25 -1.36 -18.77
N LEU A 201 -8.29 -2.29 -18.70
CA LEU A 201 -7.96 -3.22 -19.78
C LEU A 201 -8.75 -4.52 -19.64
N ASP A 202 -8.81 -5.07 -18.44
CA ASP A 202 -9.59 -6.25 -18.10
C ASP A 202 -9.93 -6.25 -16.60
N ALA A 203 -11.07 -6.80 -16.20
CA ALA A 203 -11.55 -6.73 -14.82
C ALA A 203 -12.43 -7.90 -14.40
N ARG A 204 -12.46 -8.19 -13.10
CA ARG A 204 -13.29 -9.21 -12.46
C ARG A 204 -13.96 -8.65 -11.22
N GLU A 205 -15.21 -9.05 -11.00
CA GLU A 205 -15.99 -8.80 -9.79
C GLU A 205 -16.50 -10.14 -9.29
N VAL A 206 -15.93 -10.61 -8.17
CA VAL A 206 -16.05 -12.02 -7.75
C VAL A 206 -16.94 -12.18 -6.54
N SER A 207 -17.01 -11.16 -5.68
CA SER A 207 -17.75 -11.24 -4.41
C SER A 207 -19.27 -11.25 -4.57
N GLY A 208 -19.80 -10.79 -5.72
CA GLY A 208 -21.22 -10.51 -5.90
C GLY A 208 -21.76 -9.42 -4.97
N GLN A 209 -20.89 -8.70 -4.25
CA GLN A 209 -21.26 -7.52 -3.48
C GLN A 209 -21.62 -6.42 -4.47
N ASN A 210 -22.84 -5.89 -4.35
CA ASN A 210 -23.26 -4.75 -5.14
C ASN A 210 -22.53 -3.50 -4.63
N LEU A 211 -21.35 -3.21 -5.18
CA LEU A 211 -20.55 -2.07 -4.80
C LEU A 211 -21.15 -0.77 -5.37
N PRO A 212 -21.14 0.34 -4.61
CA PRO A 212 -21.72 1.62 -5.04
C PRO A 212 -20.91 2.34 -6.14
N ILE A 213 -19.80 1.75 -6.61
CA ILE A 213 -18.93 2.29 -7.65
C ILE A 213 -18.81 1.31 -8.83
N SER A 214 -18.82 1.82 -10.07
CA SER A 214 -18.57 0.99 -11.26
C SER A 214 -17.13 0.48 -11.30
N VAL A 215 -16.88 -0.55 -12.11
CA VAL A 215 -15.52 -1.09 -12.29
C VAL A 215 -14.58 -0.04 -12.88
N GLU A 216 -15.07 0.76 -13.83
CA GLU A 216 -14.30 1.78 -14.53
C GLU A 216 -13.92 2.94 -13.59
N ALA A 217 -14.87 3.43 -12.79
CA ALA A 217 -14.60 4.48 -11.81
C ALA A 217 -13.60 3.99 -10.74
N PHE A 218 -13.79 2.77 -10.24
CA PHE A 218 -12.85 2.12 -9.34
C PHE A 218 -11.44 2.01 -9.95
N SER A 219 -11.34 1.53 -11.19
CA SER A 219 -10.06 1.35 -11.87
C SER A 219 -9.29 2.66 -12.05
N ALA A 220 -10.01 3.74 -12.35
CA ALA A 220 -9.41 5.05 -12.52
C ALA A 220 -8.86 5.54 -11.18
N ASN A 221 -9.73 5.60 -10.17
CA ASN A 221 -9.41 6.19 -8.88
C ASN A 221 -8.33 5.39 -8.14
N ALA A 222 -8.39 4.05 -8.16
CA ALA A 222 -7.43 3.20 -7.44
C ALA A 222 -6.00 3.23 -8.02
N ASN A 223 -5.83 3.60 -9.29
CA ASN A 223 -4.51 3.79 -9.88
C ASN A 223 -3.93 5.19 -9.65
N VAL A 224 -4.77 6.22 -9.46
CA VAL A 224 -4.32 7.62 -9.30
C VAL A 224 -3.29 7.77 -8.19
N ALA A 225 -3.52 7.15 -7.03
CA ALA A 225 -2.58 7.22 -5.91
C ALA A 225 -1.21 6.63 -6.27
N PHE A 226 -1.19 5.48 -6.93
CA PHE A 226 0.04 4.83 -7.37
C PHE A 226 0.80 5.70 -8.39
N GLN A 227 0.11 6.30 -9.35
CA GLN A 227 0.73 7.17 -10.34
C GLN A 227 1.32 8.44 -9.71
N LYS A 228 0.56 9.13 -8.84
CA LYS A 228 1.05 10.31 -8.11
C LYS A 228 2.28 9.99 -7.26
N MET A 229 2.25 8.89 -6.49
CA MET A 229 3.41 8.51 -5.68
C MET A 229 4.60 8.11 -6.55
N ARG A 230 4.38 7.49 -7.71
CA ARG A 230 5.44 7.18 -8.65
C ARG A 230 6.13 8.44 -9.14
N GLU A 231 5.36 9.45 -9.55
CA GLU A 231 5.86 10.77 -9.96
C GLU A 231 6.63 11.48 -8.82
N GLU A 232 6.05 11.56 -7.63
CA GLU A 232 6.68 12.18 -6.45
C GLU A 232 7.95 11.44 -5.97
N SER A 233 8.06 10.15 -6.30
CA SER A 233 9.23 9.33 -5.97
C SER A 233 10.35 9.40 -7.02
N GLU A 234 10.14 10.08 -8.14
CA GLU A 234 11.15 10.16 -9.20
C GLU A 234 12.45 10.77 -8.67
N GLY A 235 13.58 10.11 -8.93
CA GLY A 235 14.88 10.51 -8.41
C GLY A 235 15.08 10.26 -6.91
N SER A 236 14.16 9.58 -6.23
CA SER A 236 14.33 9.21 -4.82
C SER A 236 15.48 8.23 -4.60
N SER A 237 16.21 8.42 -3.52
CA SER A 237 17.24 7.50 -3.03
C SER A 237 16.66 6.17 -2.47
N ILE A 238 15.34 6.09 -2.24
CA ILE A 238 14.66 4.91 -1.69
C ILE A 238 14.32 3.84 -2.73
N GLY A 239 14.55 4.13 -4.02
CA GLY A 239 14.30 3.23 -5.15
C GLY A 239 12.92 3.41 -5.79
N LYS A 240 12.58 2.55 -6.77
CA LYS A 240 11.29 2.59 -7.47
C LYS A 240 10.14 2.13 -6.58
N LEU A 241 8.94 2.65 -6.85
CA LEU A 241 7.68 2.22 -6.24
C LEU A 241 7.32 0.81 -6.72
N LEU A 242 7.12 -0.12 -5.78
CA LEU A 242 6.83 -1.53 -6.04
C LEU A 242 5.37 -1.90 -5.76
N CYS A 243 4.74 -1.29 -4.77
CA CYS A 243 3.37 -1.60 -4.40
C CYS A 243 2.81 -0.48 -3.52
N TYR A 244 1.51 -0.26 -3.65
CA TYR A 244 0.75 0.56 -2.73
C TYR A 244 -0.42 -0.23 -2.17
N VAL A 245 -0.60 -0.15 -0.85
CA VAL A 245 -1.77 -0.70 -0.18
C VAL A 245 -2.36 0.37 0.73
N ALA A 246 -3.67 0.60 0.65
CA ALA A 246 -4.41 1.46 1.57
C ALA A 246 -5.47 0.63 2.30
N ILE A 247 -5.61 0.82 3.60
CA ILE A 247 -6.60 0.12 4.43
C ILE A 247 -7.57 1.14 5.04
N SER A 248 -8.85 0.86 4.87
CA SER A 248 -9.98 1.65 5.40
C SER A 248 -11.04 0.73 6.00
N GLY A 249 -11.99 1.28 6.74
CA GLY A 249 -13.04 0.54 7.42
C GLY A 249 -13.17 0.93 8.89
N GLU A 250 -14.26 0.56 9.54
CA GLU A 250 -14.59 1.02 10.90
C GLU A 250 -13.86 0.23 11.99
N ASP A 251 -13.72 -1.08 11.80
CA ASP A 251 -13.20 -2.02 12.80
C ASP A 251 -12.44 -3.18 12.13
N PRO A 252 -11.72 -4.03 12.90
CA PRO A 252 -10.90 -5.11 12.37
C PRO A 252 -11.66 -6.19 11.57
N GLU A 253 -12.95 -6.40 11.84
CA GLU A 253 -13.77 -7.36 11.11
C GLU A 253 -14.23 -6.77 9.77
N ASN A 254 -14.27 -5.43 9.66
CA ASN A 254 -14.73 -4.67 8.52
C ASN A 254 -13.62 -3.85 7.84
N PHE A 255 -12.37 -4.33 7.88
CA PHE A 255 -11.28 -3.73 7.12
C PHE A 255 -11.29 -4.14 5.66
N TYR A 256 -11.27 -3.14 4.80
CA TYR A 256 -11.10 -3.24 3.37
C TYR A 256 -9.75 -2.68 2.97
N GLY A 257 -9.19 -3.23 1.90
CA GLY A 257 -7.94 -2.78 1.34
C GLY A 257 -8.02 -2.55 -0.16
N LEU A 258 -7.31 -1.52 -0.61
CA LEU A 258 -6.96 -1.30 -2.00
C LEU A 258 -5.50 -1.67 -2.18
N ILE A 259 -5.17 -2.46 -3.20
CA ILE A 259 -3.80 -2.75 -3.61
C ILE A 259 -3.59 -2.30 -5.05
N THR A 260 -2.46 -1.66 -5.32
CA THR A 260 -2.01 -1.29 -6.66
C THR A 260 -0.55 -1.67 -6.83
N CYS A 261 -0.25 -2.42 -7.89
CA CYS A 261 1.07 -2.96 -8.18
C CYS A 261 1.40 -2.77 -9.68
N PRO A 262 2.69 -2.65 -10.05
CA PRO A 262 3.09 -2.76 -11.44
C PRO A 262 2.88 -4.19 -11.95
N SER A 263 2.48 -4.31 -13.21
CA SER A 263 2.19 -5.58 -13.89
C SER A 263 2.85 -5.65 -15.27
N GLY A 264 3.98 -4.95 -15.44
CA GLY A 264 4.82 -4.91 -16.64
C GLY A 264 4.35 -3.98 -17.75
N ILE A 265 4.88 -4.18 -18.96
CA ILE A 265 4.66 -3.32 -20.14
C ILE A 265 4.08 -4.16 -21.27
N LEU A 266 2.88 -3.81 -21.71
CA LEU A 266 2.18 -4.46 -22.82
C LEU A 266 2.57 -3.81 -24.15
N LYS A 267 2.90 -4.64 -25.13
CA LYS A 267 3.24 -4.23 -26.51
C LYS A 267 2.08 -4.60 -27.44
N PHE A 268 1.41 -3.60 -28.01
CA PHE A 268 0.24 -3.83 -28.88
C PHE A 268 0.58 -4.17 -30.34
N SER A 269 1.79 -3.89 -30.80
CA SER A 269 2.23 -4.30 -32.14
C SER A 269 3.73 -4.60 -32.20
N GLN A 270 4.14 -5.46 -33.12
CA GLN A 270 5.55 -5.77 -33.35
C GLN A 270 6.30 -4.73 -34.20
N SER A 271 5.61 -3.76 -34.78
CA SER A 271 6.20 -2.70 -35.61
C SER A 271 7.08 -1.75 -34.78
N GLU A 272 8.34 -1.55 -35.18
CA GLU A 272 9.28 -0.63 -34.52
C GLU A 272 8.92 0.86 -34.71
N ASP A 273 8.06 1.17 -35.69
CA ASP A 273 7.78 2.54 -36.15
C ASP A 273 6.75 3.32 -35.32
N THR A 274 6.05 2.69 -34.36
CA THR A 274 5.14 3.37 -33.44
C THR A 274 5.31 2.87 -32.01
N SER A 275 5.41 3.79 -31.06
CA SER A 275 5.49 3.50 -29.62
C SER A 275 4.17 2.91 -29.11
N ASN A 276 3.94 1.63 -29.36
CA ASN A 276 2.74 0.89 -28.96
C ASN A 276 2.98 0.13 -27.65
N TYR A 277 3.64 0.78 -26.69
CA TYR A 277 3.89 0.25 -25.36
C TYR A 277 2.97 0.93 -24.35
N GLN A 278 2.41 0.15 -23.44
CA GLN A 278 1.60 0.67 -22.35
C GLN A 278 1.98 -0.07 -21.07
N GLU A 279 2.38 0.68 -20.06
CA GLU A 279 2.53 0.13 -18.71
C GLU A 279 1.17 -0.35 -18.20
N VAL A 280 1.18 -1.45 -17.47
CA VAL A 280 -0.03 -2.03 -16.89
C VAL A 280 0.15 -2.10 -15.39
N SER A 281 -0.85 -1.68 -14.64
CA SER A 281 -0.93 -1.90 -13.20
C SER A 281 -1.99 -2.96 -12.92
N PHE A 282 -1.74 -3.79 -11.92
CA PHE A 282 -2.76 -4.61 -11.29
C PHE A 282 -3.35 -3.81 -10.12
N VAL A 283 -4.68 -3.76 -10.03
CA VAL A 283 -5.42 -3.15 -8.94
C VAL A 283 -6.38 -4.16 -8.35
N GLY A 284 -6.52 -4.19 -7.02
CA GLY A 284 -7.46 -5.05 -6.32
C GLY A 284 -8.13 -4.37 -5.12
N LEU A 285 -9.40 -4.68 -4.90
CA LEU A 285 -10.16 -4.42 -3.69
C LEU A 285 -10.33 -5.74 -2.93
N PHE A 286 -10.07 -5.75 -1.63
CA PHE A 286 -10.12 -6.95 -0.81
C PHE A 286 -10.60 -6.67 0.61
N THR A 287 -10.93 -7.73 1.36
CA THR A 287 -11.11 -7.65 2.82
C THR A 287 -9.85 -8.17 3.51
N LEU A 288 -9.53 -7.62 4.68
CA LEU A 288 -8.35 -8.05 5.46
C LEU A 288 -8.62 -9.31 6.32
N THR A 289 -9.78 -9.96 6.13
CA THR A 289 -10.25 -11.14 6.87
C THR A 289 -9.21 -12.27 6.94
N TYR A 290 -8.48 -12.51 5.84
CA TYR A 290 -7.50 -13.59 5.73
C TYR A 290 -6.05 -13.13 6.03
N GLY A 291 -5.87 -11.85 6.38
CA GLY A 291 -4.58 -11.19 6.54
C GLY A 291 -3.99 -10.66 5.24
N GLY A 292 -2.97 -9.81 5.36
CA GLY A 292 -2.32 -9.16 4.22
C GLY A 292 -1.36 -10.06 3.44
N ILE A 293 -0.79 -11.10 4.06
CA ILE A 293 0.19 -11.97 3.37
C ILE A 293 -0.44 -12.75 2.20
N PRO A 294 -1.61 -13.39 2.34
CA PRO A 294 -2.28 -14.01 1.20
C PRO A 294 -2.55 -13.02 0.05
N ILE A 295 -2.93 -11.78 0.36
CA ILE A 295 -3.18 -10.72 -0.63
C ILE A 295 -1.92 -10.43 -1.43
N MET A 296 -0.79 -10.20 -0.74
CA MET A 296 0.49 -9.95 -1.41
C MET A 296 0.94 -11.16 -2.25
N CYS A 297 0.72 -12.39 -1.75
CA CYS A 297 1.13 -13.61 -2.46
C CYS A 297 0.30 -13.89 -3.72
N GLU A 298 -1.02 -13.69 -3.69
CA GLU A 298 -1.84 -13.81 -4.91
C GLU A 298 -1.53 -12.70 -5.91
N SER A 299 -1.36 -11.45 -5.46
CA SER A 299 -0.91 -10.37 -6.34
C SER A 299 0.41 -10.74 -7.02
N ARG A 300 1.38 -11.29 -6.27
CA ARG A 300 2.64 -11.84 -6.82
C ARG A 300 2.37 -12.93 -7.87
N ASN A 301 1.50 -13.89 -7.61
CA ASN A 301 1.22 -14.99 -8.54
C ASN A 301 0.57 -14.48 -9.83
N VAL A 302 -0.40 -13.57 -9.73
CA VAL A 302 -1.04 -12.93 -10.89
C VAL A 302 -0.01 -12.16 -11.71
N ILE A 303 0.76 -11.29 -11.06
CA ILE A 303 1.74 -10.43 -11.72
C ILE A 303 2.87 -11.24 -12.35
N TYR A 304 3.36 -12.29 -11.68
CA TYR A 304 4.34 -13.21 -12.25
C TYR A 304 3.81 -13.91 -13.50
N SER A 305 2.54 -14.32 -13.47
CA SER A 305 1.88 -14.98 -14.61
C SER A 305 1.69 -14.03 -15.79
N ILE A 306 1.38 -12.76 -15.52
CA ILE A 306 1.33 -11.73 -16.54
C ILE A 306 2.73 -11.48 -17.13
N LEU A 307 3.76 -11.42 -16.29
CA LEU A 307 5.15 -11.24 -16.72
C LEU A 307 5.63 -12.38 -17.63
N ASN A 308 5.21 -13.62 -17.37
CA ASN A 308 5.49 -14.77 -18.24
C ASN A 308 4.87 -14.62 -19.65
N ILE A 309 3.81 -13.82 -19.79
CA ILE A 309 3.12 -13.57 -21.06
C ILE A 309 3.74 -12.37 -21.79
N ILE A 310 3.96 -11.25 -21.09
CA ILE A 310 4.36 -9.98 -21.71
C ILE A 310 5.89 -9.78 -21.79
N GLY A 311 6.66 -10.56 -21.04
CA GLY A 311 8.11 -10.45 -20.94
C GLY A 311 8.60 -9.69 -19.70
N SER A 312 9.91 -9.69 -19.49
CA SER A 312 10.57 -9.12 -18.31
C SER A 312 10.44 -7.60 -18.21
N GLU A 313 10.17 -7.09 -17.01
CA GLU A 313 10.18 -5.68 -16.65
C GLU A 313 10.76 -5.54 -15.24
N GLU A 314 11.77 -4.70 -15.10
CA GLU A 314 12.64 -4.64 -13.91
C GLU A 314 11.87 -4.34 -12.62
N THR A 315 10.93 -3.40 -12.66
CA THR A 315 10.17 -2.94 -11.48
C THR A 315 9.22 -4.03 -10.99
N THR A 316 8.57 -4.72 -11.93
CA THR A 316 7.66 -5.83 -11.69
C THR A 316 8.39 -7.04 -11.11
N GLU A 317 9.59 -7.35 -11.61
CA GLU A 317 10.46 -8.38 -11.02
C GLU A 317 10.89 -8.04 -9.59
N LYS A 318 11.18 -6.76 -9.32
CA LYS A 318 11.52 -6.28 -7.98
C LYS A 318 10.33 -6.38 -7.02
N PHE A 319 9.10 -6.12 -7.49
CA PHE A 319 7.90 -6.38 -6.71
C PHE A 319 7.76 -7.87 -6.34
N ILE A 320 7.96 -8.79 -7.27
CA ILE A 320 7.90 -10.23 -6.98
C ILE A 320 8.93 -10.61 -5.89
N LYS A 321 10.14 -10.06 -5.98
CA LYS A 321 11.21 -10.28 -4.98
C LYS A 321 10.83 -9.69 -3.62
N SER A 322 10.24 -8.49 -3.58
CA SER A 322 9.86 -7.87 -2.29
C SER A 322 8.78 -8.67 -1.58
N VAL A 323 7.78 -9.24 -2.29
CA VAL A 323 6.79 -10.13 -1.67
C VAL A 323 7.44 -11.36 -1.03
N ASN A 324 8.44 -11.95 -1.68
CA ASN A 324 9.16 -13.10 -1.12
C ASN A 324 9.97 -12.73 0.14
N VAL A 325 10.45 -11.49 0.24
CA VAL A 325 11.07 -10.97 1.47
C VAL A 325 10.03 -10.89 2.60
N LEU A 326 8.82 -10.40 2.31
CA LEU A 326 7.76 -10.32 3.33
C LEU A 326 7.34 -11.70 3.86
N THR A 327 7.37 -12.74 3.02
CA THR A 327 6.99 -14.09 3.44
C THR A 327 8.09 -14.84 4.19
N SER A 328 9.37 -14.48 4.02
CA SER A 328 10.47 -15.18 4.68
C SER A 328 10.49 -15.00 6.20
N PHE A 329 10.03 -13.84 6.70
CA PHE A 329 9.99 -13.54 8.13
C PHE A 329 9.06 -14.43 8.96
N LYS A 330 8.21 -15.24 8.35
CA LYS A 330 7.40 -16.23 9.08
C LYS A 330 8.18 -17.45 9.56
N TYR A 331 9.36 -17.67 8.98
CA TYR A 331 10.15 -18.88 9.21
C TYR A 331 11.37 -18.63 10.12
N ASP A 332 11.59 -17.39 10.56
CA ASP A 332 12.67 -16.96 11.46
C ASP A 332 12.16 -16.76 12.90
#